data_AF-A0A7X0ABB4-F1
#
_entry.id   AF-A0A7X0ABB4-F1
#
_cell.length_a   1.000
_cell.length_b   1.000
_cell.length_c   1.000
_cell.angle_alpha   90.00
_cell.angle_beta   90.00
_cell.angle_gamma   90.00
#
_symmetry.space_group_name_H-M   'P 1'
#
loop_
_entity.id
_entity.type
_entity.pdbx_description
1 polymer ?
#
loop_
_entity_poly.entity_id
_entity_poly.type
_entity_poly.pdbx_seq_one_letter_code
_entity_poly.pdbx_strand_id
1 'polypeptide(L)'
;MQLFLTCDSVMATSQNKKFYVTDMERDLTFFGSVKSLTEHNGVISIHLTEVAVYEYSSSNYLYQEAEVSLSRPKHVIHIEEA
;
A
#
# COMPACT_ATOMS: atom_id res chain seq x y z
N MET A 1 -4.93 -39.00 -7.60
CA MET A 1 -4.42 -38.00 -6.64
C MET A 1 -4.37 -36.68 -7.39
N GLN A 2 -5.40 -35.84 -7.20
CA GLN A 2 -5.59 -34.61 -7.98
C GLN A 2 -5.14 -33.44 -7.10
N LEU A 3 -4.04 -32.80 -7.49
CA LEU A 3 -3.59 -31.55 -6.88
C LEU A 3 -4.56 -30.44 -7.31
N PHE A 4 -5.37 -29.96 -6.38
CA PHE A 4 -6.07 -28.70 -6.54
C PHE A 4 -5.04 -27.58 -6.34
N LEU A 5 -4.66 -26.92 -7.43
CA LEU A 5 -3.95 -25.65 -7.35
C LEU A 5 -4.90 -24.63 -6.74
N THR A 6 -4.59 -24.14 -5.55
CA THR A 6 -5.27 -23.03 -4.90
C THR A 6 -5.10 -21.77 -5.75
N CYS A 7 -6.21 -21.27 -6.27
CA CYS A 7 -6.33 -19.94 -6.83
C CYS A 7 -6.22 -18.91 -5.70
N ASP A 8 -5.01 -18.50 -5.36
CA ASP A 8 -4.79 -17.17 -4.78
C ASP A 8 -3.93 -16.42 -5.78
N SER A 9 -4.56 -15.48 -6.48
CA SER A 9 -3.90 -14.60 -7.45
C SER A 9 -2.92 -13.70 -6.72
N VAL A 10 -1.70 -14.19 -6.50
CA VAL A 10 -0.57 -13.34 -6.16
C VAL A 10 -0.24 -12.55 -7.42
N MET A 11 -0.80 -11.34 -7.53
CA MET A 11 -0.32 -10.34 -8.48
C MET A 11 1.10 -9.96 -8.07
N ALA A 12 2.08 -10.77 -8.47
CA ALA A 12 3.46 -10.37 -8.51
C ALA A 12 3.61 -9.36 -9.66
N THR A 13 3.30 -8.09 -9.41
CA THR A 13 3.56 -7.01 -10.36
C THR A 13 5.06 -6.83 -10.47
N SER A 14 5.66 -7.38 -11.54
CA SER A 14 7.07 -7.22 -11.92
C SER A 14 7.40 -5.81 -12.44
N GLN A 15 6.71 -4.79 -11.97
CA GLN A 15 6.97 -3.40 -12.30
C GLN A 15 7.07 -2.65 -10.98
N ASN A 16 8.20 -1.96 -10.80
CA ASN A 16 8.53 -1.12 -9.65
C ASN A 16 7.63 0.14 -9.64
N LYS A 17 6.31 -0.09 -9.60
CA LYS A 17 5.28 0.94 -9.63
C LYS A 17 5.25 1.61 -8.27
N LYS A 18 5.33 2.93 -8.30
CA LYS A 18 5.22 3.76 -7.10
C LYS A 18 3.78 4.20 -6.92
N PHE A 19 3.35 4.24 -5.68
CA PHE A 19 1.99 4.63 -5.31
C PHE A 19 2.03 5.67 -4.21
N TYR A 20 1.05 6.57 -4.25
CA TYR A 20 0.66 7.38 -3.12
C TYR A 20 -0.44 6.63 -2.36
N VAL A 21 -0.21 6.40 -1.07
CA VAL A 21 -1.15 5.77 -0.16
C VAL A 21 -1.45 6.78 0.94
N THR A 22 -2.67 7.30 0.98
CA THR A 22 -3.07 8.29 1.99
C THR A 22 -3.98 7.63 3.02
N ASP A 23 -3.59 7.74 4.29
CA ASP A 23 -4.39 7.34 5.45
C ASP A 23 -5.14 8.57 5.99
N MET A 24 -6.43 8.66 5.68
CA MET A 24 -7.27 9.83 5.98
C MET A 24 -7.51 10.02 7.49
N GLU A 25 -7.35 8.97 8.30
CA GLU A 25 -7.49 9.09 9.77
C GLU A 25 -6.21 9.61 10.42
N ARG A 26 -5.06 9.39 9.78
CA ARG A 26 -3.74 9.79 10.31
C ARG A 26 -3.21 11.09 9.73
N ASP A 27 -3.86 11.62 8.70
CA ASP A 27 -3.38 12.78 7.94
C ASP A 27 -1.98 12.54 7.36
N LEU A 28 -1.70 11.31 6.90
CA LEU A 28 -0.40 10.91 6.35
C LEU A 28 -0.51 10.34 4.95
N THR A 29 0.46 10.69 4.10
CA THR A 29 0.64 10.12 2.77
C THR A 29 1.97 9.38 2.68
N PHE A 30 1.91 8.13 2.26
CA PHE A 30 3.04 7.24 2.05
C PHE A 30 3.30 7.11 0.56
N PHE A 31 4.49 7.46 0.10
CA PHE A 31 4.93 7.30 -1.27
C PHE A 31 6.01 6.23 -1.34
N GLY A 32 5.77 5.15 -2.07
CA GLY A 32 6.76 4.08 -2.19
C GLY A 32 6.40 3.05 -3.24
N SER A 33 7.28 2.08 -3.42
CA SER A 33 7.07 0.97 -4.34
C SER A 33 6.20 -0.10 -3.71
N VAL A 34 5.18 -0.58 -4.43
CA VAL A 34 4.30 -1.64 -3.92
C VAL A 34 4.96 -3.00 -4.05
N LYS A 35 5.18 -3.64 -2.91
CA LYS A 35 5.64 -5.03 -2.79
C LYS A 35 4.46 -6.01 -2.83
N SER A 36 3.36 -5.66 -2.17
CA SER A 36 2.09 -6.38 -2.27
C SER A 36 0.91 -5.50 -1.87
N LEU A 37 -0.25 -5.78 -2.45
CA LEU A 37 -1.53 -5.13 -2.16
C LEU A 37 -2.62 -6.20 -2.17
N THR A 38 -3.37 -6.31 -1.07
CA THR A 38 -4.49 -7.24 -0.94
C THR A 38 -5.71 -6.53 -0.37
N GLU A 39 -6.89 -6.96 -0.77
CA GLU A 39 -8.16 -6.51 -0.20
C GLU A 39 -8.91 -7.74 0.33
N HIS A 40 -9.28 -7.73 1.61
CA HIS A 40 -10.05 -8.80 2.23
C HIS A 40 -11.06 -8.21 3.20
N ASN A 41 -12.34 -8.59 3.05
CA ASN A 41 -13.44 -8.11 3.90
C ASN A 41 -13.50 -6.57 4.04
N GLY A 42 -13.24 -5.84 2.95
CA GLY A 42 -13.25 -4.37 2.95
C GLY A 42 -12.06 -3.72 3.66
N VAL A 43 -11.05 -4.49 4.06
CA VAL A 43 -9.78 -4.02 4.59
C VAL A 43 -8.72 -4.17 3.50
N ILE A 44 -8.02 -3.08 3.21
CA ILE A 44 -6.87 -3.06 2.32
C ILE A 44 -5.62 -3.26 3.16
N SER A 45 -4.78 -4.21 2.76
CA SER A 45 -3.44 -4.39 3.30
C SER A 45 -2.41 -4.15 2.21
N ILE A 46 -1.48 -3.23 2.45
CA ILE A 46 -0.45 -2.82 1.49
C ILE A 46 0.92 -2.85 2.15
N HIS A 47 1.88 -3.40 1.43
CA HIS A 47 3.29 -3.44 1.80
C HIS A 47 4.06 -2.59 0.79
N LEU A 48 4.71 -1.54 1.30
CA LEU A 48 5.49 -0.58 0.53
C LEU A 48 6.97 -0.69 0.89
N THR A 49 7.85 -0.46 -0.08
CA THR A 49 9.29 -0.33 0.11
C THR A 49 9.78 1.02 -0.38
N GLU A 50 10.93 1.48 0.13
CA GLU A 50 11.51 2.80 -0.20
C GLU A 50 10.52 3.94 0.06
N VAL A 51 9.94 3.96 1.26
CA VAL A 51 8.75 4.75 1.57
C VAL A 51 9.12 6.12 2.10
N ALA A 52 8.75 7.18 1.38
CA ALA A 52 8.75 8.54 1.89
C ALA A 52 7.38 8.87 2.51
N VAL A 53 7.37 9.43 3.71
CA VAL A 53 6.16 9.80 4.44
C VAL A 53 6.00 11.31 4.45
N TYR A 54 4.80 11.76 4.15
CA TYR A 54 4.42 13.17 4.08
C TYR A 54 3.21 13.43 4.97
N GLU A 55 3.07 14.66 5.47
CA GLU A 55 1.79 15.16 5.97
C GLU A 55 0.82 15.32 4.81
N TYR A 56 -0.41 14.81 4.97
CA TYR A 56 -1.42 14.91 3.92
C TYR A 56 -1.87 16.36 3.68
N SER A 57 -2.12 17.10 4.75
CA SER A 57 -2.62 18.48 4.68
C SER A 57 -1.64 19.49 4.05
N SER A 58 -0.34 19.32 4.29
CA SER A 58 0.70 20.27 3.88
C SER A 58 1.63 19.76 2.78
N SER A 59 1.57 18.45 2.46
CA SER A 59 2.56 17.76 1.61
C SER A 59 4.01 17.91 2.11
N ASN A 60 4.21 18.25 3.38
CA ASN A 60 5.53 18.36 3.96
C ASN A 60 6.15 16.97 4.13
N TYR A 61 7.38 16.81 3.67
CA TYR A 61 8.16 15.60 3.95
C TYR A 61 8.43 15.49 5.46
N LEU A 62 8.15 14.32 6.02
CA LEU A 62 8.38 14.03 7.43
C LEU A 62 9.65 13.18 7.61
N TYR A 63 9.65 11.98 7.04
CA TYR A 63 10.73 11.01 7.18
C TYR A 63 10.64 9.94 6.08
N GLN A 64 11.66 9.07 6.03
CA GLN A 64 11.74 7.96 5.08
C GLN A 64 11.98 6.65 5.84
N GLU A 65 11.31 5.60 5.41
CA GLU A 65 11.41 4.24 5.94
C GLU A 65 11.75 3.26 4.82
N ALA A 66 12.49 2.20 5.18
CA ALA A 66 12.87 1.18 4.20
C ALA A 66 11.65 0.35 3.75
N GLU A 67 10.76 0.01 4.67
CA GLU A 67 9.56 -0.79 4.42
C GLU A 67 8.43 -0.36 5.38
N VAL A 68 7.20 -0.24 4.86
CA VAL A 68 6.01 0.08 5.65
C VAL A 68 4.90 -0.90 5.29
N SER A 69 4.21 -1.41 6.30
CA SER A 69 3.01 -2.23 6.14
C SER A 69 1.81 -1.51 6.74
N LEU A 70 0.77 -1.31 5.94
CA LEU A 70 -0.47 -0.64 6.35
C LEU A 70 -1.63 -1.62 6.17
N SER A 71 -2.55 -1.64 7.13
CA SER A 71 -3.80 -2.37 7.02
C SER A 71 -4.93 -1.47 7.51
N ARG A 72 -5.84 -1.08 6.60
CA ARG A 72 -6.88 -0.11 6.87
C ARG A 72 -8.19 -0.44 6.14
N PRO A 73 -9.34 -0.05 6.70
CA PRO A 73 -10.59 -0.08 5.96
C PRO A 73 -10.50 0.70 4.63
N LYS A 74 -11.09 0.17 3.57
CA LYS A 74 -11.07 0.78 2.22
C LYS A 74 -11.61 2.21 2.18
N HIS A 75 -12.53 2.57 3.07
CA HIS A 75 -13.13 3.89 3.11
C HIS A 75 -12.25 4.96 3.76
N VAL A 76 -11.17 4.58 4.45
CA VAL A 76 -10.23 5.52 5.11
C VAL A 76 -8.88 5.61 4.42
N ILE A 77 -8.65 4.79 3.38
CA ILE A 77 -7.39 4.75 2.65
C ILE A 77 -7.63 5.11 1.18
N HIS A 78 -6.84 6.03 0.66
CA HIS A 78 -6.82 6.39 -0.75
C HIS A 78 -5.51 5.91 -1.38
N ILE A 79 -5.59 5.27 -2.55
CA ILE A 79 -4.42 4.72 -3.24
C ILE A 79 -4.44 5.23 -4.69
N GLU A 80 -3.35 5.86 -5.11
CA GLU A 80 -3.16 6.42 -6.44
C GLU A 80 -1.81 6.00 -7.02
N GLU A 81 -1.76 5.66 -8.31
CA GLU A 81 -0.51 5.37 -9.03
C GLU A 81 0.20 6.69 -9.39
N ALA A 82 1.53 6.75 -9.18
CA ALA A 82 2.33 7.96 -9.34
C ALA A 82 2.84 8.24 -10.76
#